data_AF-A0A2M8NEG3-F1
#
_entry.id   AF-A0A2M8NEG3-F1
#
_cell.length_a   1.000
_cell.length_b   1.000
_cell.length_c   1.000
_cell.angle_alpha   90.00
_cell.angle_beta   90.00
_cell.angle_gamma   90.00
#
_symmetry.space_group_name_H-M   'P 1'
#
loop_
_entity.id
_entity.type
_entity.pdbx_description
1 polymer ?
#
loop_
_entity_poly.entity_id
_entity_poly.type
_entity_poly.pdbx_seq_one_letter_code
_entity_poly.pdbx_strand_id
1 'polypeptide(L)'
;HDEVRMQQLDALANHAGVPLAATNDVHYHVPHRRALQDVMTCIRHGCTIHNAGLRLPANAERYLKSPSDMACLFASHPRAVERTVEIAQRAAAFSLDELRYEYPDEVV
;
A
#
# COMPACT_ATOMS: atom_id res chain seq x y z
N HIS A 1 -12.26 15.92 -6.09
CA HIS A 1 -12.85 14.58 -5.89
C HIS A 1 -12.16 13.87 -4.72
N ASP A 2 -10.82 13.82 -4.70
CA ASP A 2 -10.09 13.12 -3.63
C ASP A 2 -10.07 13.85 -2.28
N GLU A 3 -10.01 15.19 -2.25
CA GLU A 3 -10.05 15.95 -0.98
C GLU A 3 -11.36 15.73 -0.21
N VAL A 4 -12.50 15.76 -0.90
CA VAL A 4 -13.82 15.50 -0.28
C VAL A 4 -13.86 14.09 0.31
N ARG A 5 -13.31 13.10 -0.42
CA ARG A 5 -13.24 11.72 0.08
C ARG A 5 -12.33 11.61 1.31
N MET A 6 -11.19 12.31 1.33
CA MET A 6 -10.31 12.32 2.50
C MET A 6 -11.00 12.95 3.72
N GLN A 7 -11.70 14.08 3.53
CA GLN A 7 -12.45 14.73 4.62
C GLN A 7 -13.55 13.83 5.18
N GLN A 8 -14.27 13.10 4.32
CA GLN A 8 -15.27 12.13 4.75
C GLN A 8 -14.66 10.98 5.56
N LEU A 9 -13.50 10.48 5.12
CA LEU A 9 -12.77 9.43 5.84
C LEU A 9 -12.25 9.95 7.19
N ASP A 10 -11.76 11.18 7.25
CA ASP A 10 -11.29 11.80 8.49
C ASP A 10 -12.44 12.01 9.48
N ALA A 11 -13.59 12.50 9.01
CA ALA A 11 -14.78 12.63 9.85
C ALA A 11 -15.25 11.26 10.39
N LEU A 12 -15.24 10.23 9.56
CA LEU A 12 -15.60 8.86 9.97
C LEU A 12 -14.60 8.28 10.97
N ALA A 13 -13.30 8.47 10.73
CA ALA A 13 -12.22 8.06 11.62
C ALA A 13 -12.36 8.69 13.00
N ASN A 14 -12.64 10.00 13.04
CA ASN A 14 -12.87 10.74 14.28
C ASN A 14 -14.12 10.25 15.01
N HIS A 15 -15.21 9.98 14.29
CA HIS A 15 -16.43 9.44 14.89
C HIS A 15 -16.25 8.04 15.46
N ALA A 16 -15.49 7.18 14.78
CA ALA A 16 -15.25 5.80 15.18
C ALA A 16 -14.09 5.63 16.17
N GLY A 17 -13.30 6.68 16.43
CA GLY A 17 -12.07 6.60 17.23
C GLY A 17 -10.97 5.75 16.57
N VAL A 18 -10.94 5.68 15.24
CA VAL A 18 -9.99 4.86 14.47
C VAL A 18 -9.04 5.77 13.69
N PRO A 19 -7.77 5.93 14.10
CA PRO A 19 -6.83 6.81 13.40
C PRO A 19 -6.54 6.37 11.96
N LEU A 20 -6.46 7.34 11.04
CA LEU A 20 -6.06 7.10 9.66
C LEU A 20 -4.56 6.82 9.52
N ALA A 21 -4.19 6.03 8.51
CA ALA A 21 -2.79 5.82 8.09
C ALA A 21 -2.68 6.01 6.57
N ALA A 22 -1.69 6.78 6.14
CA ALA A 22 -1.46 7.07 4.73
C ALA A 22 -0.70 5.92 4.06
N THR A 23 -1.15 5.48 2.88
CA THR A 23 -0.43 4.50 2.06
C THR A 23 -0.44 4.94 0.61
N ASN A 24 0.58 4.54 -0.17
CA ASN A 24 0.63 4.81 -1.61
C ASN A 24 0.24 3.57 -2.46
N ASP A 25 -0.08 2.45 -1.80
CA ASP A 25 -0.43 1.17 -2.43
C ASP A 25 0.55 0.82 -3.56
N VAL A 26 1.81 0.68 -3.12
CA VAL A 26 3.02 0.60 -3.97
C VAL A 26 3.08 -0.74 -4.66
N HIS A 27 3.19 -0.72 -5.99
CA HIS A 27 3.33 -1.92 -6.82
C HIS A 27 4.73 -2.06 -7.44
N TYR A 28 5.51 -0.99 -7.48
CA TYR A 28 6.83 -0.97 -8.10
C TYR A 28 7.77 0.03 -7.43
N HIS A 29 9.08 -0.15 -7.58
CA HIS A 29 10.07 0.69 -6.89
C HIS A 29 10.26 2.08 -7.54
N VAL A 30 10.00 2.23 -8.85
CA VAL A 30 10.24 3.47 -9.61
C VAL A 30 9.23 3.65 -10.75
N PRO A 31 8.89 4.89 -11.16
CA PRO A 31 7.80 5.15 -12.11
C PRO A 31 7.89 4.40 -13.44
N HIS A 32 9.10 4.27 -14.00
CA HIS A 32 9.31 3.62 -15.31
C HIS A 32 9.02 2.10 -15.31
N ARG A 33 8.85 1.49 -14.12
CA ARG A 33 8.47 0.07 -13.98
C ARG A 33 6.98 -0.19 -14.14
N ARG A 34 6.15 0.85 -14.34
CA ARG A 34 4.71 0.70 -14.59
C ARG A 34 4.40 -0.31 -15.69
N ALA A 35 5.09 -0.25 -16.84
CA ALA A 35 4.79 -1.14 -17.96
C ALA A 35 4.93 -2.63 -17.58
N LEU A 36 5.93 -2.96 -16.75
CA LEU A 36 6.10 -4.32 -16.23
C LEU A 36 4.94 -4.71 -15.32
N GLN A 37 4.52 -3.82 -14.41
CA GLN A 37 3.38 -4.07 -13.53
C GLN A 37 2.08 -4.28 -14.32
N ASP A 38 1.86 -3.49 -15.38
CA ASP A 38 0.67 -3.60 -16.22
C ASP A 38 0.64 -4.96 -16.94
N VAL A 39 1.79 -5.44 -17.45
CA VAL A 39 1.93 -6.79 -18.02
C VAL A 39 1.64 -7.87 -16.99
N MET A 40 2.21 -7.78 -15.78
CA MET A 40 1.94 -8.76 -14.71
C MET A 40 0.46 -8.79 -14.32
N THR A 41 -0.20 -7.64 -14.32
CA THR A 41 -1.63 -7.51 -14.06
C THR A 41 -2.46 -8.16 -15.18
N CYS A 42 -2.09 -7.93 -16.44
CA CYS A 42 -2.73 -8.55 -17.59
C CYS A 42 -2.61 -10.09 -17.58
N ILE A 43 -1.42 -10.61 -17.27
CA ILE A 43 -1.17 -12.06 -17.13
C ILE A 43 -2.07 -12.64 -16.04
N ARG A 44 -2.11 -12.01 -14.85
CA ARG A 44 -2.97 -12.44 -13.73
C ARG A 44 -4.45 -12.52 -14.11
N HIS A 45 -4.92 -11.61 -14.97
CA HIS A 45 -6.32 -11.52 -15.37
C HIS A 45 -6.65 -12.21 -16.70
N GLY A 46 -5.66 -12.84 -17.36
CA GLY A 46 -5.86 -13.51 -18.65
C GLY A 46 -6.33 -12.56 -19.76
N CYS A 47 -5.88 -11.30 -19.74
CA CYS A 47 -6.27 -10.30 -20.74
C CYS A 47 -5.05 -9.65 -21.39
N THR A 48 -5.27 -8.87 -22.45
CA THR A 48 -4.23 -8.06 -23.10
C THR A 48 -4.22 -6.65 -22.52
N ILE A 49 -3.12 -5.91 -22.71
CA ILE A 49 -3.00 -4.50 -22.28
C ILE A 49 -4.16 -3.66 -22.84
N HIS A 50 -4.53 -3.87 -24.10
CA HIS A 50 -5.63 -3.16 -24.74
C HIS A 50 -7.01 -3.46 -24.12
N ASN A 51 -7.19 -4.68 -23.58
CA ASN A 51 -8.48 -5.14 -23.04
C ASN A 51 -8.54 -5.09 -21.50
N ALA A 52 -7.49 -4.62 -20.83
CA ALA A 52 -7.41 -4.65 -19.37
C ALA A 52 -8.37 -3.63 -18.72
N GLY A 53 -8.64 -2.50 -19.37
CA GLY A 53 -9.58 -1.48 -18.89
C GLY A 53 -9.21 -0.96 -17.50
N LEU A 54 -10.19 -0.87 -16.60
CA LEU A 54 -10.02 -0.39 -15.22
C LEU A 54 -9.17 -1.30 -14.32
N ARG A 55 -8.67 -2.44 -14.84
CA ARG A 55 -7.72 -3.30 -14.11
C ARG A 55 -6.34 -2.67 -14.02
N LEU A 56 -5.99 -1.79 -14.97
CA LEU A 56 -4.73 -1.06 -14.95
C LEU A 56 -4.91 0.27 -14.21
N PRO A 57 -3.96 0.68 -13.35
CA PRO A 57 -3.95 2.03 -12.80
C PRO A 57 -3.96 3.08 -13.92
N ALA A 58 -4.76 4.14 -13.74
CA ALA A 58 -4.83 5.22 -14.72
C ALA A 58 -3.50 5.98 -14.86
N ASN A 59 -2.74 6.11 -13.78
CA ASN A 59 -1.49 6.86 -13.71
C ASN A 59 -0.32 6.00 -13.20
N ALA A 60 0.89 6.55 -13.26
CA ALA A 60 2.12 5.90 -12.83
C ALA A 60 2.46 6.17 -11.35
N GLU A 61 1.48 6.51 -10.51
CA GLU A 61 1.72 7.01 -9.15
C GLU A 61 1.99 5.92 -8.10
N ARG A 62 1.81 4.64 -8.45
CA ARG A 62 1.97 3.49 -7.53
C ARG A 62 3.43 3.04 -7.38
N TYR A 63 4.38 3.95 -7.54
CA TYR A 63 5.79 3.69 -7.25
C TYR A 63 6.12 3.91 -5.77
N LEU A 64 7.30 3.45 -5.34
CA LEU A 64 7.81 3.73 -4.00
C LEU A 64 8.22 5.20 -3.89
N LYS A 65 7.30 6.03 -3.39
CA LYS A 65 7.51 7.46 -3.16
C LYS A 65 8.49 7.71 -2.01
N SER A 66 9.20 8.83 -2.08
CA SER A 66 10.05 9.26 -0.97
C SER A 66 9.20 9.73 0.22
N PRO A 67 9.77 9.79 1.44
CA PRO A 67 9.07 10.35 2.60
C PRO A 67 8.58 11.78 2.37
N SER A 68 9.37 12.62 1.69
CA SER A 68 8.99 13.99 1.34
C SER A 68 7.81 14.06 0.37
N ASP A 69 7.77 13.17 -0.63
CA ASP A 69 6.65 13.12 -1.58
C ASP A 69 5.36 12.72 -0.87
N MET A 70 5.44 11.75 0.06
CA MET A 70 4.30 11.33 0.88
C MET A 70 3.83 12.46 1.81
N ALA A 71 4.75 13.17 2.45
CA ALA A 71 4.41 14.32 3.29
C ALA A 71 3.74 15.45 2.49
N CYS A 72 4.20 15.69 1.27
CA CYS A 72 3.59 16.67 0.36
C CYS A 72 2.19 16.22 -0.10
N LEU A 73 2.04 14.96 -0.52
CA LEU A 73 0.77 14.39 -0.99
C LEU A 73 -0.32 14.40 0.11
N PHE A 74 0.08 14.20 1.35
CA PHE A 74 -0.80 14.18 2.52
C PHE A 74 -0.63 15.42 3.41
N ALA A 75 -0.24 16.58 2.84
CA ALA A 75 0.01 17.80 3.61
C ALA A 75 -1.20 18.26 4.46
N SER A 76 -2.42 18.00 3.99
CA SER A 76 -3.65 18.30 4.73
C SER A 76 -3.94 17.32 5.88
N HIS A 77 -3.24 16.17 5.94
CA HIS A 77 -3.43 15.11 6.93
C HIS A 77 -2.08 14.54 7.43
N PRO A 78 -1.19 15.37 8.02
CA PRO A 78 0.15 14.95 8.41
C PRO A 78 0.16 13.79 9.42
N ARG A 79 -0.84 13.77 10.32
CA ARG A 79 -1.06 12.69 11.30
C ARG A 79 -1.20 11.32 10.65
N ALA A 80 -1.78 11.24 9.44
CA ALA A 80 -1.92 9.98 8.73
C ALA A 80 -0.56 9.41 8.27
N VAL A 81 0.40 10.29 7.91
CA VAL A 81 1.77 9.88 7.56
C VAL A 81 2.53 9.47 8.82
N GLU A 82 2.47 10.26 9.89
CA GLU A 82 3.13 9.95 11.17
C GLU A 82 2.65 8.59 11.74
N ARG A 83 1.36 8.30 11.60
CA ARG A 83 0.77 7.05 12.05
C ARG A 83 1.39 5.81 11.39
N THR A 84 1.88 5.92 10.16
CA THR A 84 2.55 4.80 9.48
C THR A 84 3.81 4.35 10.23
N VAL A 85 4.57 5.31 10.77
CA VAL A 85 5.78 5.05 11.56
C VAL A 85 5.42 4.39 12.88
N GLU A 86 4.39 4.89 13.57
CA GLU A 86 3.89 4.29 14.81
C GLU A 86 3.45 2.83 14.59
N ILE A 87 2.78 2.53 13.47
CA ILE A 87 2.36 1.17 13.11
C ILE A 87 3.60 0.29 12.84
N ALA A 88 4.56 0.78 12.06
CA ALA A 88 5.78 0.03 11.75
C ALA A 88 6.59 -0.30 13.01
N GLN A 89 6.70 0.65 13.95
CA GLN A 89 7.38 0.44 15.23
C GLN A 89 6.68 -0.63 16.09
N ARG A 90 5.35 -0.67 16.10
CA ARG A 90 4.59 -1.71 16.82
C ARG A 90 4.76 -3.09 16.20
N ALA A 91 4.96 -3.17 14.88
CA ALA A 91 5.17 -4.41 14.16
C ALA A 91 6.64 -4.90 14.19
N ALA A 92 7.57 -4.11 14.75
CA ALA A 92 9.01 -4.37 14.69
C ALA A 92 9.47 -5.61 15.48
N ALA A 93 8.60 -6.21 16.30
CA ALA A 93 8.94 -7.40 17.08
C ALA A 93 9.11 -8.67 16.23
N PHE A 94 8.55 -8.74 15.02
CA PHE A 94 8.68 -9.92 14.17
C PHE A 94 10.04 -9.95 13.45
N SER A 95 10.77 -11.06 13.58
CA SER A 95 11.97 -11.34 12.78
C SER A 95 11.84 -12.66 12.03
N LEU A 96 12.33 -12.69 10.78
CA LEU A 96 12.42 -13.93 10.00
C LEU A 96 13.38 -14.95 10.62
N ASP A 97 14.30 -14.51 11.47
CA ASP A 97 15.23 -15.39 12.20
C ASP A 97 14.52 -16.25 13.26
N GLU A 98 13.28 -15.91 13.63
CA GLU A 98 12.47 -16.68 14.59
C GLU A 98 11.81 -17.90 13.94
N LEU A 99 11.84 -18.01 12.61
CA LEU A 99 11.28 -19.15 11.88
C LEU A 99 12.11 -20.40 12.14
N ARG A 100 11.62 -21.27 13.03
CA ARG A 100 12.17 -22.60 13.26
C ARG A 100 11.41 -23.62 12.42
N TYR A 101 12.17 -24.49 11.75
CA TYR A 101 11.59 -25.63 11.06
C TYR A 101 11.15 -26.67 12.08
N GLU A 102 9.84 -26.77 12.33
CA GLU A 102 9.24 -27.87 13.08
C GLU A 102 8.89 -28.99 12.11
N TYR A 103 9.60 -30.11 12.22
CA TYR A 103 9.23 -31.33 11.50
C TYR A 103 8.00 -31.94 12.18
N PRO A 104 6.92 -32.23 11.45
CA PRO A 104 5.77 -32.91 12.04
C PRO A 104 6.21 -34.31 12.48
N ASP A 105 5.86 -34.71 13.70
CA ASP A 105 6.09 -36.07 14.17
C ASP A 105 5.42 -37.05 13.21
N GLU A 106 6.22 -37.91 12.57
CA GLU A 106 5.69 -39.00 11.76
C GLU A 106 4.86 -39.89 12.69
N VAL A 107 3.56 -40.01 12.39
CA VAL A 107 2.71 -41.01 13.03
C VAL A 107 3.19 -42.37 12.53
N VAL A 108 4.01 -43.05 13.33
CA VAL A 108 4.45 -44.45 13.13
C VAL A 108 3.29 -45.39 13.41
#